data_AF-A0A966YEM9-F1
#
_entry.id   AF-A0A966YEM9-F1
#
_cell.length_a   1.000
_cell.length_b   1.000
_cell.length_c   1.000
_cell.angle_alpha   90.00
_cell.angle_beta   90.00
_cell.angle_gamma   90.00
#
_symmetry.space_group_name_H-M   'P 1'
#
loop_
_entity.id
_entity.type
_entity.pdbx_description
1 polymer ?
#
loop_
_entity_poly.entity_id
_entity_poly.type
_entity_poly.pdbx_seq_one_letter_code
_entity_poly.pdbx_strand_id
1 'polypeptide(L)'
;MGASCWRVFLLLIAICLGAAQFEVARAAEPAAGGAGRRLNLLTPAELQIRYAEARQQLAELNLERATKANQLVPNAVGPREVVRLSRHVDLTRRQADIAKENPRTTVKQTNLAAAEIAVANVRDDLEAARKANERTAKDVKLAAVAAVNMQRLEAMLEMAEIHLELLNRPNYVPSLIDEMQWHIDQLTNEVIDLRHQLETGGNNTFGVERP
;
A
#
# COMPACT_ATOMS: atom_id res chain seq x y z
N MET A 1 15.31 -39.09 -14.29
CA MET A 1 14.75 -39.10 -12.92
C MET A 1 14.59 -37.64 -12.50
N GLY A 2 13.39 -37.10 -12.28
CA GLY A 2 13.29 -35.68 -11.89
C GLY A 2 11.93 -34.99 -11.92
N ALA A 3 10.84 -35.64 -12.35
CA ALA A 3 9.52 -35.00 -12.38
C ALA A 3 8.60 -35.38 -11.19
N SER A 4 8.98 -36.40 -10.41
CA SER A 4 8.08 -37.00 -9.41
C SER A 4 8.18 -36.38 -8.01
N CYS A 5 9.24 -35.60 -7.74
CA CYS A 5 9.49 -35.05 -6.40
C CYS A 5 8.69 -33.77 -6.12
N TRP A 6 8.36 -32.99 -7.15
CA TRP A 6 7.72 -31.69 -6.99
C TRP A 6 6.22 -31.77 -6.66
N ARG A 7 5.54 -32.84 -7.12
CA ARG A 7 4.11 -33.08 -6.84
C ARG A 7 3.82 -33.44 -5.38
N VAL A 8 4.77 -34.11 -4.71
CA VAL A 8 4.63 -34.47 -3.29
C VAL A 8 4.80 -33.24 -2.39
N PHE A 9 5.69 -32.31 -2.78
CA PHE A 9 5.94 -31.08 -2.02
C PHE A 9 4.74 -30.12 -2.03
N LEU A 10 4.06 -29.98 -3.19
CA LEU A 10 2.85 -29.16 -3.30
C LEU A 10 1.65 -29.74 -2.51
N LEU A 11 1.57 -31.06 -2.38
CA LEU A 11 0.48 -31.71 -1.64
C LEU A 11 0.65 -31.55 -0.12
N LEU A 12 1.88 -31.47 0.38
CA LEU A 12 2.17 -31.23 1.81
C LEU A 12 1.85 -29.78 2.24
N ILE A 13 2.11 -28.79 1.39
CA ILE A 13 1.78 -27.38 1.69
C ILE A 13 0.26 -27.17 1.78
N ALA A 14 -0.53 -27.84 0.92
CA ALA A 14 -1.98 -27.76 0.96
C ALA A 14 -2.59 -28.35 2.26
N ILE A 15 -1.97 -29.40 2.82
CA ILE A 15 -2.44 -30.01 4.08
C ILE A 15 -2.12 -29.11 5.28
N CYS A 16 -0.98 -28.41 5.27
CA CYS A 16 -0.62 -27.48 6.35
C CYS A 16 -1.49 -26.20 6.38
N LEU A 17 -1.94 -25.69 5.22
CA LEU A 17 -2.86 -24.54 5.19
C LEU A 17 -4.30 -24.89 5.61
N GLY A 18 -4.75 -26.12 5.36
CA GLY A 18 -6.10 -26.56 5.73
C GLY A 18 -6.31 -26.71 7.25
N ALA A 19 -5.26 -27.08 7.99
CA ALA A 19 -5.35 -27.26 9.44
C ALA A 19 -5.40 -25.94 10.22
N ALA A 20 -4.82 -24.86 9.70
CA ALA A 20 -4.80 -23.56 10.38
C ALA A 20 -6.15 -22.81 10.32
N GLN A 21 -7.05 -23.16 9.39
CA GLN A 21 -8.33 -22.46 9.22
C GLN A 21 -9.50 -23.09 9.99
N PHE A 22 -9.35 -24.32 10.51
CA PHE A 22 -10.47 -25.05 11.12
C PHE A 22 -10.57 -24.95 12.65
N GLU A 23 -9.56 -24.39 13.33
CA GLU A 23 -9.56 -24.26 14.80
C GLU A 23 -10.16 -22.95 15.34
N VAL A 24 -10.54 -22.01 14.46
CA VAL A 24 -11.16 -20.73 14.88
C VAL A 24 -12.66 -20.88 15.19
N ALA A 25 -13.29 -22.00 14.86
CA ALA A 25 -14.75 -22.16 14.92
C ALA A 25 -15.31 -22.82 16.20
N ARG A 26 -14.50 -23.14 17.23
CA ARG A 26 -14.96 -23.97 18.37
C ARG A 26 -14.65 -23.44 19.76
N ALA A 27 -14.83 -22.14 19.99
CA ALA A 27 -14.84 -21.57 21.33
C ALA A 27 -15.83 -20.41 21.45
N ALA A 28 -17.13 -20.73 21.49
CA ALA A 28 -18.17 -19.79 21.88
C ALA A 28 -19.34 -20.51 22.55
N GLU A 29 -19.11 -21.05 23.75
CA GLU A 29 -20.17 -21.23 24.74
C GLU A 29 -20.08 -20.05 25.74
N PRO A 30 -21.17 -19.29 25.99
CA PRO A 30 -21.14 -18.23 26.97
C PRO A 30 -21.38 -18.81 28.37
N ALA A 31 -20.31 -18.88 29.16
CA ALA A 31 -20.44 -19.08 30.61
C ALA A 31 -21.09 -17.84 31.23
N ALA A 32 -22.37 -17.98 31.57
CA ALA A 32 -23.09 -17.04 32.41
C ALA A 32 -22.56 -17.11 33.85
N GLY A 33 -22.11 -15.98 34.40
CA GLY A 33 -21.82 -15.85 35.84
C GLY A 33 -20.51 -15.14 36.14
N GLY A 34 -20.54 -13.81 36.15
CA GLY A 34 -19.37 -13.00 36.52
C GLY A 34 -19.68 -11.51 36.60
N ALA A 35 -20.50 -11.12 37.59
CA ALA A 35 -20.56 -9.73 38.01
C ALA A 35 -19.17 -9.27 38.48
N GLY A 36 -18.67 -8.15 37.95
CA GLY A 36 -17.60 -7.38 38.60
C GLY A 36 -16.29 -7.17 37.85
N ARG A 37 -16.16 -7.58 36.57
CA ARG A 37 -15.20 -6.95 35.66
C ARG A 37 -16.01 -6.08 34.70
N ARG A 38 -16.17 -4.79 35.02
CA ARG A 38 -16.36 -3.80 33.95
C ARG A 38 -15.11 -3.90 33.09
N LEU A 39 -15.13 -4.81 32.10
CA LEU A 39 -14.27 -4.68 30.95
C LEU A 39 -14.54 -3.25 30.49
N ASN A 40 -13.55 -2.37 30.62
CA ASN A 40 -13.57 -1.06 29.97
C ASN A 40 -13.60 -1.35 28.47
N LEU A 41 -14.79 -1.66 27.97
CA LEU A 41 -15.08 -1.86 26.57
C LEU A 41 -14.97 -0.47 25.98
N LEU A 42 -13.86 -0.26 25.26
CA LEU A 42 -13.62 0.95 24.50
C LEU A 42 -14.86 1.24 23.64
N THR A 43 -15.29 2.50 23.64
CA THR A 43 -16.34 2.95 22.75
C THR A 43 -15.89 2.77 21.28
N PRO A 44 -16.83 2.68 20.31
CA PRO A 44 -16.46 2.60 18.90
C PRO A 44 -15.51 3.72 18.45
N ALA A 45 -15.67 4.93 19.00
CA ALA A 45 -14.79 6.07 18.72
C ALA A 45 -13.36 5.85 19.27
N GLU A 46 -13.23 5.37 20.50
CA GLU A 46 -11.92 5.05 21.10
C GLU A 46 -11.22 3.91 20.36
N LEU A 47 -11.98 2.90 19.88
CA LEU A 47 -11.45 1.84 19.04
C LEU A 47 -10.91 2.37 17.71
N GLN A 48 -11.62 3.31 17.07
CA GLN A 48 -11.20 3.91 15.82
C GLN A 48 -9.93 4.75 15.97
N ILE A 49 -9.83 5.55 17.03
CA ILE A 49 -8.61 6.30 17.35
C ILE A 49 -7.45 5.32 17.56
N ARG A 50 -7.63 4.32 18.41
CA ARG A 50 -6.59 3.31 18.69
C ARG A 50 -6.16 2.55 17.43
N TYR A 51 -7.10 2.25 16.53
CA TYR A 51 -6.79 1.63 15.25
C TYR A 51 -5.95 2.56 14.36
N ALA A 52 -6.30 3.84 14.25
CA ALA A 52 -5.54 4.80 13.46
C ALA A 52 -4.12 5.02 14.01
N GLU A 53 -3.96 5.09 15.34
CA GLU A 53 -2.66 5.18 15.99
C GLU A 53 -1.81 3.92 15.78
N ALA A 54 -2.40 2.74 15.89
CA ALA A 54 -1.69 1.48 15.61
C ALA A 54 -1.23 1.42 14.13
N ARG A 55 -2.05 1.93 13.20
CA ARG A 55 -1.67 2.02 11.78
C ARG A 55 -0.52 3.01 11.56
N GLN A 56 -0.54 4.15 12.23
CA GLN A 56 0.57 5.11 12.21
C GLN A 56 1.85 4.46 12.74
N GLN A 57 1.79 3.80 13.90
CA GLN A 57 2.94 3.13 14.50
C GLN A 57 3.53 2.06 13.55
N LEU A 58 2.67 1.28 12.87
CA LEU A 58 3.12 0.31 11.88
C LEU A 58 3.86 0.98 10.70
N ALA A 59 3.34 2.12 10.20
CA ALA A 59 3.99 2.87 9.14
C ALA A 59 5.39 3.38 9.58
N GLU A 60 5.49 3.91 10.80
CA GLU A 60 6.75 4.40 11.38
C GLU A 60 7.79 3.28 11.50
N LEU A 61 7.38 2.10 12.00
CA LEU A 61 8.24 0.93 12.10
C LEU A 61 8.72 0.44 10.72
N ASN A 62 7.87 0.51 9.69
CA ASN A 62 8.26 0.14 8.33
C ASN A 62 9.32 1.09 7.75
N LEU A 63 9.17 2.41 7.96
CA LEU A 63 10.17 3.40 7.57
C LEU A 63 11.48 3.23 8.35
N GLU A 64 11.38 3.00 9.66
CA GLU A 64 12.55 2.74 10.52
C GLU A 64 13.32 1.50 10.05
N ARG A 65 12.60 0.40 9.76
CA ARG A 65 13.19 -0.82 9.21
C ARG A 65 13.94 -0.55 7.91
N ALA A 66 13.34 0.19 6.98
CA ALA A 66 13.99 0.54 5.71
C ALA A 66 15.24 1.40 5.92
N THR A 67 15.17 2.37 6.83
CA THR A 67 16.28 3.26 7.18
C THR A 67 17.44 2.47 7.80
N LYS A 68 17.17 1.59 8.76
CA LYS A 68 18.17 0.71 9.37
C LYS A 68 18.78 -0.26 8.35
N ALA A 69 17.99 -0.82 7.44
CA ALA A 69 18.51 -1.65 6.35
C ALA A 69 19.52 -0.87 5.49
N ASN A 70 19.19 0.39 5.12
CA ASN A 70 20.07 1.25 4.33
C ASN A 70 21.33 1.70 5.09
N GLN A 71 21.31 1.77 6.42
CA GLN A 71 22.50 2.02 7.24
C GLN A 71 23.48 0.84 7.21
N LEU A 72 22.96 -0.40 7.17
CA LEU A 72 23.78 -1.62 7.16
C LEU A 72 24.27 -1.99 5.76
N VAL A 73 23.39 -1.86 4.77
CA VAL A 73 23.66 -2.17 3.37
C VAL A 73 23.17 -0.98 2.55
N PRO A 74 24.08 -0.13 2.02
CA PRO A 74 23.70 1.03 1.23
C PRO A 74 22.77 0.65 0.07
N ASN A 75 21.66 1.37 -0.06
CA ASN A 75 20.62 1.13 -1.07
C ASN A 75 19.94 -0.25 -1.01
N ALA A 76 19.95 -0.94 0.13
CA ALA A 76 19.16 -2.16 0.32
C ALA A 76 17.66 -1.94 0.06
N VAL A 77 17.15 -0.78 0.45
CA VAL A 77 15.85 -0.25 0.09
C VAL A 77 16.06 0.96 -0.81
N GLY A 78 15.52 0.90 -2.03
CA GLY A 78 15.70 1.97 -3.02
C GLY A 78 15.19 3.32 -2.50
N PRO A 79 15.80 4.44 -2.91
CA PRO A 79 15.45 5.78 -2.40
C PRO A 79 13.97 6.15 -2.64
N ARG A 80 13.38 5.68 -3.75
CA ARG A 80 11.95 5.88 -4.05
C ARG A 80 11.05 5.23 -3.01
N GLU A 81 11.40 4.02 -2.57
CA GLU A 81 10.60 3.30 -1.58
C GLU A 81 10.70 3.95 -0.21
N VAL A 82 11.87 4.48 0.15
CA VAL A 82 12.03 5.28 1.39
C VAL A 82 11.12 6.52 1.37
N VAL A 83 11.04 7.23 0.24
CA VAL A 83 10.14 8.39 0.08
C VAL A 83 8.66 7.97 0.21
N ARG A 84 8.27 6.85 -0.42
CA ARG A 84 6.90 6.31 -0.32
C ARG A 84 6.55 5.93 1.12
N LEU A 85 7.46 5.27 1.84
CA LEU A 85 7.29 4.94 3.25
C LEU A 85 7.16 6.20 4.13
N SER A 86 7.96 7.24 3.86
CA SER A 86 7.82 8.53 4.55
C SER A 86 6.45 9.16 4.34
N ARG A 87 5.95 9.17 3.10
CA ARG A 87 4.60 9.67 2.79
C ARG A 87 3.51 8.82 3.43
N HIS A 88 3.72 7.51 3.55
CA HIS A 88 2.79 6.63 4.25
C HIS A 88 2.71 6.95 5.75
N VAL A 89 3.85 7.28 6.38
CA VAL A 89 3.88 7.81 7.75
C VAL A 89 3.10 9.12 7.84
N ASP A 90 3.33 10.05 6.92
CA ASP A 90 2.62 11.33 6.94
C ASP A 90 1.10 11.16 6.74
N LEU A 91 0.68 10.28 5.83
CA LEU A 91 -0.73 9.94 5.61
C LEU A 91 -1.37 9.37 6.88
N THR A 92 -0.75 8.36 7.47
CA THR A 92 -1.31 7.66 8.64
C THR A 92 -1.32 8.54 9.88
N ARG A 93 -0.34 9.44 10.03
CA ARG A 93 -0.35 10.50 11.05
C ARG A 93 -1.55 11.43 10.88
N ARG A 94 -1.76 11.99 9.67
CA ARG A 94 -2.92 12.85 9.39
C ARG A 94 -4.24 12.14 9.66
N GLN A 95 -4.35 10.86 9.29
CA GLN A 95 -5.54 10.04 9.56
C GLN A 95 -5.77 9.83 11.06
N ALA A 96 -4.72 9.64 11.85
CA ALA A 96 -4.81 9.56 13.30
C ALA A 96 -5.26 10.89 13.92
N ASP A 97 -4.73 12.01 13.44
CA ASP A 97 -5.14 13.35 13.90
C ASP A 97 -6.63 13.61 13.58
N ILE A 98 -7.07 13.31 12.35
CA ILE A 98 -8.49 13.40 11.94
C ILE A 98 -9.38 12.52 12.84
N ALA A 99 -8.93 11.29 13.14
CA ALA A 99 -9.69 10.38 13.99
C ALA A 99 -9.82 10.89 15.44
N LYS A 100 -8.81 11.62 15.95
CA LYS A 100 -8.84 12.23 17.28
C LYS A 100 -9.77 13.45 17.33
N GLU A 101 -9.75 14.27 16.29
CA GLU A 101 -10.58 15.47 16.21
C GLU A 101 -12.06 15.15 15.99
N ASN A 102 -12.36 14.24 15.06
CA ASN A 102 -13.74 13.95 14.63
C ASN A 102 -13.97 12.45 14.41
N PRO A 103 -14.04 11.63 15.47
CA PRO A 103 -14.09 10.16 15.36
C PRO A 103 -15.24 9.63 14.49
N ARG A 104 -16.34 10.37 14.36
CA ARG A 104 -17.56 9.92 13.66
C ARG A 104 -17.67 10.39 12.21
N THR A 105 -16.86 11.33 11.75
CA THR A 105 -17.01 11.98 10.42
C THR A 105 -15.68 12.10 9.68
N THR A 106 -14.87 11.04 9.71
CA THR A 106 -13.49 11.05 9.19
C THR A 106 -13.39 10.84 7.68
N VAL A 107 -14.38 10.19 7.04
CA VAL A 107 -14.24 9.58 5.70
C VAL A 107 -13.77 10.56 4.63
N LYS A 108 -14.43 11.72 4.49
CA LYS A 108 -14.05 12.70 3.44
C LYS A 108 -12.62 13.23 3.66
N GLN A 109 -12.26 13.58 4.89
CA GLN A 109 -10.93 14.11 5.21
C GLN A 109 -9.84 13.05 5.03
N THR A 110 -10.10 11.80 5.43
CA THR A 110 -9.16 10.70 5.24
C THR A 110 -8.96 10.36 3.77
N ASN A 111 -10.03 10.42 2.97
CA ASN A 111 -9.97 10.18 1.52
C ASN A 111 -9.23 11.32 0.82
N LEU A 112 -9.46 12.58 1.23
CA LEU A 112 -8.73 13.72 0.70
C LEU A 112 -7.22 13.60 0.95
N ALA A 113 -6.83 13.29 2.19
CA ALA A 113 -5.42 13.09 2.53
C ALA A 113 -4.79 11.93 1.72
N ALA A 114 -5.55 10.84 1.49
CA ALA A 114 -5.07 9.72 0.68
C ALA A 114 -4.90 10.10 -0.81
N ALA A 115 -5.84 10.87 -1.36
CA ALA A 115 -5.78 11.35 -2.74
C ALA A 115 -4.60 12.29 -3.00
N GLU A 116 -4.30 13.21 -2.06
CA GLU A 116 -3.12 14.07 -2.14
C GLU A 116 -1.81 13.27 -2.22
N ILE A 117 -1.69 12.24 -1.39
CA ILE A 117 -0.51 11.38 -1.36
C ILE A 117 -0.42 10.51 -2.63
N ALA A 118 -1.56 10.04 -3.15
CA ALA A 118 -1.59 9.30 -4.42
C ALA A 118 -1.09 10.16 -5.59
N VAL A 119 -1.55 11.41 -5.71
CA VAL A 119 -1.06 12.37 -6.72
C VAL A 119 0.45 12.59 -6.57
N ALA A 120 0.92 12.83 -5.34
CA ALA A 120 2.35 13.04 -5.09
C ALA A 120 3.20 11.82 -5.49
N ASN A 121 2.74 10.60 -5.20
CA ASN A 121 3.45 9.37 -5.55
C ASN A 121 3.53 9.17 -7.06
N VAL A 122 2.40 9.28 -7.78
CA VAL A 122 2.39 9.07 -9.24
C VAL A 122 3.20 10.15 -9.96
N ARG A 123 3.17 11.39 -9.48
CA ARG A 123 3.98 12.49 -10.03
C ARG A 123 5.48 12.21 -9.92
N ASP A 124 5.95 11.76 -8.76
CA ASP A 124 7.34 11.36 -8.57
C ASP A 124 7.72 10.16 -9.43
N ASP A 125 6.80 9.21 -9.59
CA ASP A 125 7.03 8.04 -10.44
C ASP A 125 7.20 8.44 -11.91
N LEU A 126 6.36 9.36 -12.38
CA LEU A 126 6.46 9.94 -13.72
C LEU A 126 7.76 10.72 -13.91
N GLU A 127 8.16 11.55 -12.94
CA GLU A 127 9.43 12.28 -13.00
C GLU A 127 10.64 11.33 -13.02
N ALA A 128 10.61 10.29 -12.19
CA ALA A 128 11.66 9.27 -12.17
C ALA A 128 11.72 8.50 -13.49
N ALA A 129 10.57 8.16 -14.08
CA ALA A 129 10.50 7.50 -15.39
C ALA A 129 11.05 8.41 -16.51
N ARG A 130 10.75 9.72 -16.49
CA ARG A 130 11.31 10.69 -17.43
C ARG A 130 12.84 10.75 -17.35
N LYS A 131 13.40 10.89 -16.15
CA LYS A 131 14.86 10.88 -15.93
C LYS A 131 15.52 9.57 -16.35
N ALA A 132 14.85 8.44 -16.13
CA ALA A 132 15.36 7.14 -16.59
C ALA A 132 15.35 7.05 -18.13
N ASN A 133 14.28 7.53 -18.77
CA ASN A 133 14.14 7.52 -20.22
C ASN A 133 15.21 8.38 -20.92
N GLU A 134 15.56 9.54 -20.36
CA GLU A 134 16.66 10.38 -20.86
C GLU A 134 17.99 9.61 -20.98
N ARG A 135 18.23 8.66 -20.09
CA ARG A 135 19.46 7.83 -20.07
C ARG A 135 19.40 6.70 -21.09
N THR A 136 18.21 6.16 -21.36
CA THR A 136 18.00 5.01 -22.26
C THR A 136 17.62 5.39 -23.69
N ALA A 137 17.45 6.69 -23.98
CA ALA A 137 16.95 7.22 -25.25
C ALA A 137 17.75 6.79 -26.51
N LYS A 138 18.97 6.28 -26.35
CA LYS A 138 19.82 5.81 -27.45
C LYS A 138 19.46 4.41 -27.95
N ASP A 139 18.77 3.59 -27.15
CA ASP A 139 18.32 2.27 -27.55
C ASP A 139 16.86 2.33 -27.99
N VAL A 140 16.62 2.06 -29.29
CA VAL A 140 15.30 2.14 -29.92
C VAL A 140 14.28 1.22 -29.25
N LYS A 141 14.68 0.01 -28.83
CA LYS A 141 13.77 -0.95 -28.20
C LYS A 141 13.40 -0.50 -26.80
N LEU A 142 14.37 -0.02 -26.03
CA LEU A 142 14.12 0.50 -24.69
C LEU A 142 13.30 1.80 -24.73
N ALA A 143 13.53 2.66 -25.72
CA ALA A 143 12.76 3.89 -25.92
C ALA A 143 11.28 3.62 -26.18
N ALA A 144 10.94 2.60 -26.97
CA ALA A 144 9.54 2.24 -27.22
C ALA A 144 8.83 1.75 -25.96
N VAL A 145 9.48 0.91 -25.14
CA VAL A 145 8.94 0.45 -23.85
C VAL A 145 8.81 1.62 -22.86
N ALA A 146 9.80 2.50 -22.82
CA ALA A 146 9.77 3.68 -21.97
C ALA A 146 8.62 4.64 -22.35
N ALA A 147 8.33 4.81 -23.65
CA ALA A 147 7.21 5.64 -24.10
C ALA A 147 5.85 5.13 -23.61
N VAL A 148 5.60 3.81 -23.73
CA VAL A 148 4.35 3.20 -23.22
C VAL A 148 4.25 3.33 -21.70
N ASN A 149 5.36 3.12 -20.98
CA ASN A 149 5.39 3.27 -19.53
C ASN A 149 5.13 4.73 -19.08
N MET A 150 5.65 5.72 -19.82
CA MET A 150 5.36 7.13 -19.54
C MET A 150 3.89 7.45 -19.76
N GLN A 151 3.29 7.01 -20.88
CA GLN A 151 1.85 7.21 -21.14
C GLN A 151 0.98 6.58 -20.05
N ARG A 152 1.36 5.40 -19.55
CA ARG A 152 0.67 4.76 -18.42
C ARG A 152 0.72 5.62 -17.16
N LEU A 153 1.90 6.14 -16.81
CA LEU A 153 2.08 6.99 -15.62
C LEU A 153 1.36 8.34 -15.76
N GLU A 154 1.28 8.90 -16.96
CA GLU A 154 0.50 10.10 -17.26
C GLU A 154 -1.01 9.85 -17.06
N ALA A 155 -1.54 8.73 -17.57
CA ALA A 155 -2.93 8.35 -17.35
C ALA A 155 -3.23 8.10 -15.86
N MET A 156 -2.32 7.45 -15.12
CA MET A 156 -2.46 7.26 -13.68
C MET A 156 -2.45 8.60 -12.92
N LEU A 157 -1.64 9.56 -13.35
CA LEU A 157 -1.58 10.88 -12.74
C LEU A 157 -2.89 11.63 -12.97
N GLU A 158 -3.40 11.60 -14.20
CA GLU A 158 -4.68 12.21 -14.56
C GLU A 158 -5.83 11.62 -13.72
N MET A 159 -5.90 10.29 -13.58
CA MET A 159 -6.89 9.64 -12.72
C MET A 159 -6.80 10.10 -11.26
N ALA A 160 -5.59 10.18 -10.71
CA ALA A 160 -5.37 10.62 -9.33
C ALA A 160 -5.74 12.10 -9.13
N GLU A 161 -5.44 12.96 -10.11
CA GLU A 161 -5.77 14.38 -10.10
C GLU A 161 -7.28 14.60 -10.21
N ILE A 162 -7.98 13.87 -11.10
CA ILE A 162 -9.44 13.91 -11.21
C ILE A 162 -10.09 13.49 -9.89
N HIS A 163 -9.59 12.42 -9.26
CA HIS A 163 -10.13 11.96 -7.98
C HIS A 163 -9.94 13.00 -6.86
N LEU A 164 -8.75 13.61 -6.79
CA LEU A 164 -8.47 14.70 -5.86
C LEU A 164 -9.38 15.91 -6.13
N GLU A 165 -9.60 16.27 -7.40
CA GLU A 165 -10.49 17.35 -7.78
C GLU A 165 -11.93 17.07 -7.33
N LEU A 166 -12.45 15.85 -7.57
CA LEU A 166 -13.78 15.44 -7.14
C LEU A 166 -13.95 15.59 -5.62
N LEU A 167 -13.00 15.08 -4.83
CA LEU A 167 -13.05 15.17 -3.36
C LEU A 167 -13.01 16.62 -2.83
N ASN A 168 -12.32 17.52 -3.54
CA ASN A 168 -12.25 18.94 -3.20
C ASN A 168 -13.56 19.70 -3.49
N ARG A 169 -14.46 19.15 -4.31
CA ARG A 169 -15.75 19.81 -4.58
C ARG A 169 -16.60 19.83 -3.30
N PRO A 170 -17.13 21.00 -2.87
CA PRO A 170 -17.92 21.10 -1.64
C PRO A 170 -19.16 20.20 -1.65
N ASN A 171 -19.82 20.11 -2.80
CA ASN A 171 -21.08 19.38 -2.99
C ASN A 171 -20.90 17.92 -3.41
N TYR A 172 -19.65 17.45 -3.55
CA TYR A 172 -19.40 16.06 -3.87
C TYR A 172 -19.38 15.22 -2.60
N VAL A 173 -20.23 14.19 -2.61
CA VAL A 173 -20.31 13.14 -1.59
C VAL A 173 -20.11 11.83 -2.34
N PRO A 174 -18.93 11.18 -2.23
CA PRO A 174 -18.70 9.91 -2.90
C PRO A 174 -19.68 8.86 -2.37
N SER A 175 -20.21 8.03 -3.25
CA SER A 175 -20.92 6.83 -2.80
C SER A 175 -19.91 5.79 -2.31
N LEU A 176 -20.33 4.87 -1.46
CA LEU A 176 -19.48 3.74 -1.04
C LEU A 176 -18.96 2.95 -2.24
N ILE A 177 -19.76 2.85 -3.31
CA ILE A 177 -19.36 2.16 -4.55
C ILE A 177 -18.21 2.92 -5.24
N ASP A 178 -18.27 4.24 -5.30
CA ASP A 178 -17.20 5.06 -5.88
C ASP A 178 -15.89 4.93 -5.08
N GLU A 179 -15.98 4.90 -3.74
CA GLU A 179 -14.81 4.69 -2.88
C GLU A 179 -14.19 3.30 -3.08
N MET A 180 -15.02 2.26 -3.13
CA MET A 180 -14.56 0.89 -3.36
C MET A 180 -13.94 0.73 -4.75
N GLN A 181 -14.55 1.32 -5.79
CA GLN A 181 -14.02 1.27 -7.14
C GLN A 181 -12.64 1.92 -7.20
N TRP A 182 -12.47 3.08 -6.55
CA TRP A 182 -11.16 3.73 -6.51
C TRP A 182 -10.10 2.87 -5.82
N HIS A 183 -10.43 2.25 -4.68
CA HIS A 183 -9.50 1.34 -4.01
C HIS A 183 -9.17 0.11 -4.87
N ILE A 184 -10.12 -0.43 -5.63
CA ILE A 184 -9.89 -1.53 -6.56
C ILE A 184 -8.93 -1.10 -7.67
N ASP A 185 -9.10 0.10 -8.22
CA ASP A 185 -8.23 0.62 -9.28
C ASP A 185 -6.79 0.82 -8.75
N GLN A 186 -6.64 1.35 -7.54
CA GLN A 186 -5.34 1.48 -6.87
C GLN A 186 -4.66 0.12 -6.68
N LEU A 187 -5.37 -0.84 -6.09
CA LEU A 187 -4.83 -2.18 -5.85
C LEU A 187 -4.49 -2.92 -7.14
N THR A 188 -5.31 -2.73 -8.17
CA THR A 188 -5.07 -3.33 -9.50
C THR A 188 -3.78 -2.79 -10.10
N ASN A 189 -3.56 -1.47 -10.02
CA ASN A 189 -2.31 -0.85 -10.48
C ASN A 189 -1.09 -1.35 -9.68
N GLU A 190 -1.19 -1.44 -8.35
CA GLU A 190 -0.12 -1.97 -7.50
C GLU A 190 0.20 -3.43 -7.80
N VAL A 191 -0.82 -4.27 -8.01
CA VAL A 191 -0.63 -5.69 -8.35
C VAL A 191 0.03 -5.85 -9.73
N ILE A 192 -0.37 -5.04 -10.73
CA ILE A 192 0.28 -5.03 -12.04
C ILE A 192 1.76 -4.63 -11.91
N ASP A 193 2.06 -3.60 -11.12
CA ASP A 193 3.43 -3.14 -10.89
C ASP A 193 4.27 -4.21 -10.17
N LEU A 194 3.75 -4.82 -9.11
CA LEU A 194 4.43 -5.90 -8.38
C LEU A 194 4.66 -7.13 -9.25
N ARG A 195 3.67 -7.51 -10.06
CA ARG A 195 3.81 -8.61 -11.02
C ARG A 195 4.92 -8.32 -12.02
N HIS A 196 4.93 -7.10 -12.58
CA HIS A 196 5.97 -6.69 -13.50
C HIS A 196 7.36 -6.73 -12.83
N GLN A 197 7.48 -6.24 -11.59
CA GLN A 197 8.73 -6.31 -10.82
C GLN A 197 9.18 -7.76 -10.60
N LEU A 198 8.27 -8.68 -10.28
CA LEU A 198 8.61 -10.09 -10.11
C LEU A 198 9.05 -10.75 -11.42
N GLU A 199 8.36 -10.46 -12.53
CA GLU A 199 8.69 -10.97 -13.86
C GLU A 199 10.04 -10.44 -14.37
N THR A 200 10.42 -9.20 -14.03
CA THR A 200 11.73 -8.63 -14.36
C THR A 200 12.82 -8.92 -13.32
N GLY A 201 12.54 -9.77 -12.33
CA GLY A 201 13.52 -10.24 -11.34
C GLY A 201 13.89 -9.20 -10.28
N GLY A 202 12.99 -8.26 -9.97
CA GLY A 202 13.18 -7.19 -8.99
C GLY A 202 14.20 -6.12 -9.42
N ASN A 203 14.80 -6.27 -10.61
CA ASN A 203 15.92 -5.46 -11.10
C ASN A 203 15.46 -4.33 -12.05
N ASN A 204 14.29 -3.72 -11.78
CA ASN A 204 13.91 -2.46 -12.42
C ASN A 204 14.67 -1.24 -11.85
N THR A 205 15.85 -1.48 -11.28
CA THR A 205 16.92 -0.49 -11.22
C THR A 205 17.43 -0.25 -12.64
N PHE A 206 16.62 0.45 -13.44
CA PHE A 206 17.09 1.15 -14.64
C PHE A 206 18.21 2.12 -14.20
N GLY A 207 19.45 1.62 -14.21
CA GLY A 207 20.65 2.39 -13.88
C GLY A 207 21.20 2.27 -12.45
N VAL A 208 21.04 1.15 -11.74
CA VAL A 208 21.99 0.88 -10.63
C VAL A 208 23.32 0.49 -11.26
N GLU A 209 24.21 1.46 -11.27
CA GLU A 209 25.66 1.26 -11.35
C GLU A 209 26.02 0.10 -10.41
N ARG A 210 26.41 -1.04 -11.00
CA ARG A 210 27.32 -1.93 -10.30
C ARG A 210 28.67 -1.22 -10.24
N PRO A 211 29.33 -1.14 -9.08
CA PRO A 211 30.69 -0.62 -8.99
C PRO A 211 31.66 -1.42 -9.86
#